data_AF-A0A6N3HV08-F1
#
_entry.id   AF-A0A6N3HV08-F1
#
_cell.length_a   1.000
_cell.length_b   1.000
_cell.length_c   1.000
_cell.angle_alpha   90.00
_cell.angle_beta   90.00
_cell.angle_gamma   90.00
#
_symmetry.space_group_name_H-M   'P 1'
#
loop_
_entity.id
_entity.type
_entity.pdbx_description
1 polymer ?
#
loop_
_entity_poly.entity_id
_entity_poly.type
_entity_poly.pdbx_seq_one_letter_code
_entity_poly.pdbx_strand_id
1 'polypeptide(L)'
;MKQSAVIIGAGISGLYAATLLEKAGVDYVILEARDRTGGRVLSGLELAGTSAGIHVDMGAAWFWPDIQPDFAQLIERLSLPVMSHGRPGDMLYERQLDSPPERYPAWESSPASFRLKGGMQALTAALKSQIPAEKIKIGHQVVAVSRAGKEVQIHTRSEGSKKAVFSGEHVFLALPPALAAKIDFRPAMPEQVLSNWRKIPTWMAPHAKYVAVYKTDILHERQLSGNAGSRVGPMVRSTFRKSEKQRRPLRAHLWKNAPSS
;
A
#
# COMPACT_ATOMS: atom_id res chain seq x y z
N MET A 1 -13.77 20.22 18.12
CA MET A 1 -12.39 20.54 18.56
C MET A 1 -11.70 21.20 17.38
N LYS A 2 -11.04 22.35 17.58
CA LYS A 2 -10.30 23.07 16.54
C LYS A 2 -8.88 22.50 16.45
N GLN A 3 -8.40 22.22 15.24
CA GLN A 3 -7.02 21.78 14.95
C GLN A 3 -6.26 22.87 14.17
N SER A 4 -4.92 22.83 14.17
CA SER A 4 -4.16 23.68 13.23
C SER A 4 -4.25 23.13 11.80
N ALA A 5 -4.14 21.81 11.63
CA ALA A 5 -4.20 21.15 10.33
C ALA A 5 -5.18 19.96 10.29
N VAL A 6 -5.85 19.78 9.15
CA VAL A 6 -6.70 18.62 8.87
C VAL A 6 -6.15 17.90 7.64
N ILE A 7 -5.77 16.64 7.79
CA ILE A 7 -5.29 15.78 6.70
C ILE A 7 -6.43 14.89 6.25
N ILE A 8 -6.79 14.95 4.97
CA ILE A 8 -7.85 14.14 4.38
C ILE A 8 -7.22 12.95 3.64
N GLY A 9 -7.37 11.75 4.22
CA GLY A 9 -6.84 10.48 3.72
C GLY A 9 -5.64 9.96 4.51
N ALA A 10 -5.72 8.72 4.99
CA ALA A 10 -4.68 8.02 5.73
C ALA A 10 -3.87 7.04 4.84
N GLY A 11 -3.58 7.44 3.59
CA GLY A 11 -2.60 6.76 2.73
C GLY A 11 -1.15 7.09 3.10
N ILE A 12 -0.17 6.63 2.31
CA ILE A 12 1.27 6.95 2.55
C ILE A 12 1.48 8.46 2.70
N SER A 13 0.94 9.28 1.79
CA SER A 13 1.12 10.73 1.81
C SER A 13 0.57 11.38 3.08
N GLY A 14 -0.66 11.03 3.48
CA GLY A 14 -1.29 11.59 4.68
C GLY A 14 -0.63 11.13 5.97
N LEU A 15 -0.25 9.85 6.06
CA LEU A 15 0.51 9.34 7.20
C LEU A 15 1.88 10.01 7.29
N TYR A 16 2.60 10.16 6.18
CA TYR A 16 3.89 10.84 6.17
C TYR A 16 3.76 12.31 6.57
N ALA A 17 2.79 13.04 6.02
CA ALA A 17 2.51 14.43 6.42
C ALA A 17 2.23 14.53 7.92
N ALA A 18 1.41 13.63 8.49
CA ALA A 18 1.16 13.58 9.92
C ALA A 18 2.44 13.31 10.73
N THR A 19 3.31 12.40 10.30
CA THR A 19 4.59 12.18 11.01
C THR A 19 5.49 13.43 11.02
N LEU A 20 5.42 14.27 9.99
CA LEU A 20 6.17 15.53 9.95
C LEU A 20 5.54 16.59 10.86
N LEU A 21 4.20 16.71 10.87
CA LEU A 21 3.49 17.62 11.76
C LEU A 21 3.67 17.24 13.23
N GLU A 22 3.63 15.95 13.56
CA GLU A 22 3.89 15.42 14.90
C GLU A 22 5.29 15.82 15.39
N LYS A 23 6.32 15.59 14.55
CA LYS A 23 7.71 15.98 14.88
C LYS A 23 7.89 17.49 15.05
N ALA A 24 7.08 18.29 14.35
CA ALA A 24 7.09 19.74 14.47
C ALA A 24 6.25 20.27 15.64
N GLY A 25 5.54 19.40 16.39
CA GLY A 25 4.65 19.81 17.48
C GLY A 25 3.41 20.59 17.03
N VAL A 26 3.00 20.44 15.76
CA VAL A 26 1.81 21.10 15.21
C VAL A 26 0.59 20.23 15.47
N ASP A 27 -0.52 20.83 15.92
CA ASP A 27 -1.76 20.07 16.15
C ASP A 27 -2.46 19.71 14.84
N TYR A 28 -2.86 18.43 14.69
CA TYR A 28 -3.54 17.95 13.50
C TYR A 28 -4.57 16.87 13.78
N VAL A 29 -5.35 16.53 12.76
CA VAL A 29 -6.18 15.33 12.73
C VAL A 29 -6.17 14.72 11.32
N ILE A 30 -6.16 13.38 11.24
CA ILE A 30 -6.32 12.63 10.00
C ILE A 30 -7.75 12.13 9.91
N LEU A 31 -8.42 12.39 8.79
CA LEU A 31 -9.76 11.89 8.47
C LEU A 31 -9.65 10.86 7.33
N GLU A 32 -9.98 9.60 7.62
CA GLU A 32 -9.96 8.50 6.65
C GLU A 32 -11.37 7.96 6.42
N ALA A 33 -11.75 7.82 5.16
CA ALA A 33 -13.09 7.38 4.79
C ALA A 33 -13.35 5.91 5.12
N ARG A 34 -12.32 5.06 5.02
CA ARG A 34 -12.40 3.62 5.30
C ARG A 34 -12.20 3.33 6.79
N ASP A 35 -12.51 2.10 7.17
CA ASP A 35 -12.21 1.48 8.46
C ASP A 35 -10.73 1.13 8.64
N ARG A 36 -9.90 1.32 7.61
CA ARG A 36 -8.46 1.02 7.62
C ARG A 36 -7.61 2.15 7.06
N THR A 37 -6.38 2.22 7.53
CA THR A 37 -5.32 3.10 6.99
C THR A 37 -4.56 2.42 5.84
N GLY A 38 -3.60 3.14 5.24
CA GLY A 38 -2.69 2.63 4.21
C GLY A 38 -3.13 2.92 2.76
N GLY A 39 -4.37 3.33 2.54
CA GLY A 39 -4.89 3.72 1.23
C GLY A 39 -4.77 2.59 0.20
N ARG A 40 -4.03 2.85 -0.90
CA ARG A 40 -3.75 1.87 -1.97
C ARG A 40 -2.68 0.84 -1.60
N VAL A 41 -1.97 1.02 -0.50
CA VAL A 41 -1.06 -0.01 0.03
C VAL A 41 -1.91 -1.00 0.83
N LEU A 42 -2.08 -2.18 0.27
CA LEU A 42 -2.83 -3.28 0.88
C LEU A 42 -1.98 -4.54 0.73
N SER A 43 -1.69 -5.21 1.83
CA SER A 43 -0.87 -6.41 1.87
C SER A 43 -1.61 -7.55 2.59
N GLY A 44 -1.28 -8.77 2.21
CA GLY A 44 -2.19 -9.91 2.30
C GLY A 44 -2.19 -10.72 3.59
N LEU A 45 -1.63 -10.20 4.69
CA LEU A 45 -1.85 -10.84 6.01
C LEU A 45 -3.35 -10.99 6.34
N GLU A 46 -4.18 -10.17 5.69
CA GLU A 46 -5.63 -10.07 5.87
C GLU A 46 -6.43 -10.80 4.76
N LEU A 47 -5.77 -11.55 3.86
CA LEU A 47 -6.46 -12.23 2.75
C LEU A 47 -6.82 -13.68 3.12
N ALA A 48 -8.10 -14.01 2.95
CA ALA A 48 -8.59 -15.38 3.08
C ALA A 48 -7.78 -16.36 2.21
N GLY A 49 -7.35 -17.47 2.80
CA GLY A 49 -6.53 -18.50 2.13
C GLY A 49 -5.00 -18.30 2.23
N THR A 50 -4.53 -17.23 2.86
CA THR A 50 -3.11 -17.09 3.21
C THR A 50 -2.82 -17.71 4.59
N SER A 51 -1.67 -18.37 4.73
CA SER A 51 -1.22 -18.93 6.02
C SER A 51 -0.21 -17.98 6.67
N ALA A 52 0.02 -18.15 7.98
CA ALA A 52 0.99 -17.35 8.73
C ALA A 52 2.35 -17.30 8.00
N GLY A 53 2.79 -16.08 7.66
CA GLY A 53 4.05 -15.82 6.95
C GLY A 53 3.94 -15.57 5.45
N ILE A 54 2.75 -15.63 4.84
CA ILE A 54 2.57 -15.30 3.41
C ILE A 54 2.08 -13.85 3.27
N HIS A 55 2.97 -12.97 2.81
CA HIS A 55 2.65 -11.55 2.58
C HIS A 55 2.52 -11.27 1.07
N VAL A 56 1.34 -10.81 0.68
CA VAL A 56 1.00 -10.54 -0.72
C VAL A 56 0.57 -9.09 -0.87
N ASP A 57 1.29 -8.29 -1.64
CA ASP A 57 0.84 -6.92 -1.93
C ASP A 57 -0.26 -6.92 -2.99
N MET A 58 -1.46 -6.45 -2.65
CA MET A 58 -2.58 -6.27 -3.58
C MET A 58 -2.60 -4.87 -4.22
N GLY A 59 -1.74 -3.97 -3.74
CA GLY A 59 -1.51 -2.66 -4.33
C GLY A 59 -0.04 -2.46 -4.72
N ALA A 60 0.55 -1.36 -4.26
CA ALA A 60 1.98 -1.10 -4.44
C ALA A 60 2.81 -2.28 -3.92
N ALA A 61 3.71 -2.79 -4.75
CA ALA A 61 4.50 -3.99 -4.43
C ALA A 61 6.01 -3.79 -4.56
N TRP A 62 6.44 -2.71 -5.25
CA TRP A 62 7.82 -2.44 -5.62
C TRP A 62 8.16 -0.95 -5.47
N PHE A 63 9.44 -0.65 -5.34
CA PHE A 63 10.01 0.69 -5.49
C PHE A 63 11.39 0.60 -6.15
N TRP A 64 11.87 1.72 -6.71
CA TRP A 64 13.13 1.80 -7.44
C TRP A 64 14.00 2.90 -6.81
N PRO A 65 15.02 2.58 -5.99
CA PRO A 65 15.85 3.56 -5.30
C PRO A 65 16.46 4.62 -6.22
N ASP A 66 16.98 4.19 -7.37
CA ASP A 66 17.66 5.07 -8.34
C ASP A 66 16.71 6.09 -8.98
N ILE A 67 15.41 5.77 -9.05
CA ILE A 67 14.37 6.67 -9.56
C ILE A 67 13.70 7.45 -8.42
N GLN A 68 13.71 6.90 -7.21
CA GLN A 68 12.92 7.36 -6.06
C GLN A 68 13.81 7.51 -4.81
N PRO A 69 14.85 8.36 -4.84
CA PRO A 69 15.84 8.44 -3.76
C PRO A 69 15.24 8.87 -2.42
N ASP A 70 14.29 9.81 -2.42
CA ASP A 70 13.63 10.26 -1.18
C ASP A 70 12.81 9.15 -0.52
N PHE A 71 12.21 8.28 -1.34
CA PHE A 71 11.45 7.14 -0.85
C PHE A 71 12.39 6.06 -0.28
N ALA A 72 13.54 5.83 -0.92
CA ALA A 72 14.57 4.93 -0.40
C ALA A 72 15.12 5.43 0.94
N GLN A 73 15.46 6.72 1.04
CA GLN A 73 15.90 7.32 2.32
C GLN A 73 14.83 7.23 3.40
N LEU A 74 13.54 7.37 3.06
CA LEU A 74 12.45 7.17 4.02
C LEU A 74 12.43 5.73 4.54
N ILE A 75 12.57 4.74 3.66
CA ILE A 75 12.63 3.32 4.02
C ILE A 75 13.81 3.05 4.97
N GLU A 76 14.98 3.60 4.67
CA GLU A 76 16.19 3.50 5.51
C GLU A 76 15.99 4.14 6.88
N ARG A 77 15.45 5.38 6.94
CA ARG A 77 15.15 6.07 8.21
C ARG A 77 14.18 5.28 9.08
N LEU A 78 13.24 4.56 8.46
CA LEU A 78 12.29 3.70 9.16
C LEU A 78 12.87 2.31 9.48
N SER A 79 14.13 2.05 9.13
CA SER A 79 14.81 0.77 9.34
C SER A 79 14.03 -0.43 8.79
N LEU A 80 13.36 -0.23 7.63
CA LEU A 80 12.52 -1.25 7.05
C LEU A 80 13.36 -2.23 6.20
N PRO A 81 13.31 -3.54 6.47
CA PRO A 81 14.09 -4.52 5.72
C PRO A 81 13.66 -4.60 4.26
N VAL A 82 14.60 -4.38 3.34
CA VAL A 82 14.40 -4.45 1.90
C VAL A 82 14.86 -5.78 1.32
N MET A 83 14.34 -6.12 0.15
CA MET A 83 14.79 -7.26 -0.64
C MET A 83 14.72 -6.95 -2.13
N SER A 84 15.67 -7.49 -2.89
CA SER A 84 15.67 -7.35 -4.35
C SER A 84 14.42 -7.99 -4.98
N HIS A 85 13.89 -7.32 -6.00
CA HIS A 85 12.83 -7.87 -6.84
C HIS A 85 13.47 -8.60 -8.04
N GLY A 86 13.23 -9.91 -8.09
CA GLY A 86 13.68 -10.75 -9.19
C GLY A 86 14.12 -12.11 -8.67
N ARG A 87 14.12 -13.09 -9.58
CA ARG A 87 14.66 -14.43 -9.33
C ARG A 87 15.37 -14.88 -10.61
N PRO A 88 16.54 -15.54 -10.50
CA PRO A 88 17.13 -16.24 -11.62
C PRO A 88 16.17 -17.29 -12.23
N GLY A 89 16.30 -17.53 -13.53
CA GLY A 89 15.54 -18.53 -14.28
C GLY A 89 14.86 -17.97 -15.52
N ASP A 90 14.21 -18.84 -16.29
CA ASP A 90 13.51 -18.43 -17.50
C ASP A 90 12.17 -17.76 -17.17
N MET A 91 11.73 -16.86 -18.02
CA MET A 91 10.34 -16.43 -18.08
C MET A 91 9.55 -17.30 -19.05
N LEU A 92 8.23 -17.39 -18.85
CA LEU A 92 7.34 -18.05 -19.80
C LEU A 92 6.56 -17.03 -20.64
N TYR A 93 6.47 -17.27 -21.94
CA TYR A 93 5.71 -16.39 -22.84
C TYR A 93 4.77 -17.19 -23.73
N GLU A 94 3.48 -16.90 -23.61
CA GLU A 94 2.42 -17.53 -24.41
C GLU A 94 2.10 -16.67 -25.64
N ARG A 95 2.39 -17.22 -26.82
CA ARG A 95 2.21 -16.51 -28.11
C ARG A 95 0.88 -16.85 -28.80
N GLN A 96 0.41 -18.08 -28.67
CA GLN A 96 -0.75 -18.65 -29.37
C GLN A 96 -1.50 -19.60 -28.44
N LEU A 97 -2.81 -19.80 -28.65
CA LEU A 97 -3.66 -20.63 -27.80
C LEU A 97 -3.32 -22.13 -27.90
N ASP A 98 -2.97 -22.59 -29.10
CA ASP A 98 -2.81 -24.03 -29.40
C ASP A 98 -1.36 -24.50 -29.28
N SER A 99 -0.50 -23.74 -28.61
CA SER A 99 0.92 -24.06 -28.43
C SER A 99 1.34 -23.83 -26.97
N PRO A 100 2.22 -24.70 -26.42
CA PRO A 100 2.72 -24.51 -25.06
C PRO A 100 3.52 -23.20 -24.94
N PRO A 101 3.54 -22.55 -23.76
CA PRO A 101 4.34 -21.37 -23.53
C PRO A 101 5.84 -21.62 -23.77
N GLU A 102 6.49 -20.68 -24.43
CA GLU A 102 7.92 -20.72 -24.73
C GLU A 102 8.74 -20.14 -23.58
N ARG A 103 9.99 -20.61 -23.43
CA ARG A 103 10.94 -20.11 -22.43
C ARG A 103 11.85 -19.05 -23.04
N TYR A 104 12.05 -17.96 -22.30
CA TYR A 104 12.99 -16.90 -22.64
C TYR A 104 13.82 -16.54 -21.41
N PRO A 105 15.05 -16.00 -21.58
CA PRO A 105 15.76 -15.36 -20.47
C PRO A 105 14.86 -14.32 -19.81
N ALA A 106 14.73 -14.38 -18.48
CA ALA A 106 13.90 -13.43 -17.77
C ALA A 106 14.46 -12.01 -17.88
N TRP A 107 13.56 -11.03 -18.04
CA TRP A 107 13.95 -9.63 -17.95
C TRP A 107 14.33 -9.27 -16.52
N GLU A 108 15.50 -8.67 -16.36
CA GLU A 108 15.88 -7.99 -15.14
C GLU A 108 15.40 -6.54 -15.19
N SER A 109 14.81 -6.07 -14.08
CA SER A 109 14.45 -4.67 -13.96
C SER A 109 15.71 -3.82 -13.99
N SER A 110 15.82 -2.92 -14.96
CA SER A 110 16.83 -1.87 -15.01
C SER A 110 16.13 -0.51 -15.03
N PRO A 111 16.29 0.34 -13.99
CA PRO A 111 17.09 0.11 -12.78
C PRO A 111 16.47 -0.96 -11.85
N ALA A 112 17.24 -1.43 -10.88
CA ALA A 112 16.83 -2.49 -9.97
C ALA A 112 15.60 -2.08 -9.14
N SER A 113 14.64 -2.99 -9.00
CA SER A 113 13.48 -2.81 -8.12
C SER A 113 13.65 -3.59 -6.82
N PHE A 114 13.01 -3.09 -5.77
CA PHE A 114 13.05 -3.66 -4.43
C PHE A 114 11.66 -3.76 -3.83
N ARG A 115 11.53 -4.59 -2.79
CA ARG A 115 10.33 -4.79 -1.99
C ARG A 115 10.66 -4.67 -0.51
N LEU A 116 9.66 -4.36 0.29
CA LEU A 116 9.77 -4.51 1.74
C LEU A 116 9.51 -5.95 2.16
N LYS A 117 10.32 -6.47 3.09
CA LYS A 117 10.06 -7.75 3.75
C LYS A 117 8.81 -7.61 4.61
N GLY A 118 7.86 -8.52 4.44
CA GLY A 118 6.52 -8.41 5.05
C GLY A 118 5.50 -7.60 4.23
N GLY A 119 5.87 -7.11 3.05
CA GLY A 119 4.99 -6.36 2.16
C GLY A 119 5.00 -4.85 2.40
N MET A 120 4.46 -4.10 1.46
CA MET A 120 4.50 -2.63 1.46
C MET A 120 3.68 -2.00 2.58
N GLN A 121 2.71 -2.71 3.18
CA GLN A 121 2.01 -2.22 4.37
C GLN A 121 2.94 -1.97 5.56
N ALA A 122 4.10 -2.61 5.63
CA ALA A 122 5.11 -2.35 6.67
C ALA A 122 5.50 -0.86 6.72
N LEU A 123 5.58 -0.19 5.55
CA LEU A 123 5.81 1.25 5.47
C LEU A 123 4.72 2.05 6.16
N THR A 124 3.45 1.78 5.79
CA THR A 124 2.32 2.52 6.36
C THR A 124 2.13 2.23 7.85
N ALA A 125 2.46 1.02 8.30
CA ALA A 125 2.44 0.64 9.71
C ALA A 125 3.53 1.40 10.50
N ALA A 126 4.76 1.48 9.97
CA ALA A 126 5.85 2.21 10.59
C ALA A 126 5.57 3.72 10.69
N LEU A 127 4.97 4.32 9.65
CA LEU A 127 4.50 5.70 9.70
C LEU A 127 3.39 5.89 10.73
N LYS A 128 2.37 5.01 10.72
CA LYS A 128 1.26 5.05 11.68
C LYS A 128 1.74 4.94 13.13
N SER A 129 2.78 4.14 13.41
CA SER A 129 3.30 3.94 14.77
C SER A 129 3.92 5.20 15.39
N GLN A 130 4.25 6.20 14.58
CA GLN A 130 4.76 7.50 15.03
C GLN A 130 3.65 8.52 15.31
N ILE A 131 2.38 8.14 15.15
CA ILE A 131 1.23 9.04 15.26
C ILE A 131 0.34 8.56 16.41
N PRO A 132 -0.07 9.44 17.34
CA PRO A 132 -1.03 9.08 18.38
C PRO A 132 -2.36 8.58 17.78
N ALA A 133 -2.88 7.46 18.28
CA ALA A 133 -4.03 6.78 17.68
C ALA A 133 -5.28 7.65 17.63
N GLU A 134 -5.47 8.51 18.62
CA GLU A 134 -6.59 9.45 18.72
C GLU A 134 -6.59 10.52 17.63
N LYS A 135 -5.45 10.79 16.98
CA LYS A 135 -5.32 11.73 15.86
C LYS A 135 -5.83 11.14 14.56
N ILE A 136 -6.08 9.83 14.49
CA ILE A 136 -6.55 9.15 13.28
C ILE A 136 -8.04 8.79 13.44
N LYS A 137 -8.90 9.45 12.67
CA LYS A 137 -10.34 9.17 12.64
C LYS A 137 -10.70 8.39 11.38
N ILE A 138 -10.83 7.07 11.53
CA ILE A 138 -11.31 6.15 10.49
C ILE A 138 -12.84 6.20 10.37
N GLY A 139 -13.39 5.79 9.23
CA GLY A 139 -14.84 5.83 8.97
C GLY A 139 -15.41 7.24 8.86
N HIS A 140 -14.59 8.25 8.57
CA HIS A 140 -14.99 9.65 8.40
C HIS A 140 -14.74 10.09 6.95
N GLN A 141 -15.73 9.86 6.08
CA GLN A 141 -15.66 10.33 4.70
C GLN A 141 -15.90 11.84 4.65
N VAL A 142 -14.91 12.63 4.26
CA VAL A 142 -15.11 14.06 3.98
C VAL A 142 -16.02 14.22 2.75
N VAL A 143 -17.07 15.01 2.91
CA VAL A 143 -18.07 15.29 1.86
C VAL A 143 -18.12 16.76 1.47
N ALA A 144 -17.76 17.66 2.39
CA ALA A 144 -17.70 19.09 2.11
C ALA A 144 -16.58 19.77 2.92
N VAL A 145 -16.01 20.82 2.34
CA VAL A 145 -15.00 21.69 2.96
C VAL A 145 -15.42 23.13 2.72
N SER A 146 -15.68 23.87 3.79
CA SER A 146 -16.07 25.28 3.72
C SER A 146 -15.05 26.16 4.43
N ARG A 147 -14.75 27.32 3.87
CA ARG A 147 -13.80 28.30 4.43
C ARG A 147 -14.51 29.61 4.71
N ALA A 148 -14.37 30.10 5.93
CA ALA A 148 -14.81 31.42 6.36
C ALA A 148 -13.63 32.14 7.04
N GLY A 149 -13.01 33.09 6.34
CA GLY A 149 -11.80 33.75 6.82
C GLY A 149 -10.60 32.80 6.93
N LYS A 150 -10.05 32.67 8.16
CA LYS A 150 -8.93 31.76 8.46
C LYS A 150 -9.37 30.36 8.87
N GLU A 151 -10.64 30.17 9.23
CA GLU A 151 -11.14 28.86 9.65
C GLU A 151 -11.71 28.09 8.46
N VAL A 152 -11.39 26.80 8.42
CA VAL A 152 -11.92 25.83 7.48
C VAL A 152 -12.72 24.79 8.27
N GLN A 153 -13.97 24.57 7.88
CA GLN A 153 -14.82 23.51 8.42
C GLN A 153 -14.86 22.33 7.44
N ILE A 154 -14.72 21.13 8.00
CA ILE A 154 -14.67 19.88 7.26
C ILE A 154 -15.84 19.01 7.72
N HIS A 155 -16.78 18.80 6.81
CA HIS A 155 -17.96 17.98 7.07
C HIS A 155 -17.68 16.55 6.64
N THR A 156 -17.91 15.62 7.56
CA THR A 156 -17.73 14.18 7.34
C THR A 156 -19.05 13.44 7.44
N ARG A 157 -19.12 12.30 6.76
CA ARG A 157 -20.16 11.30 6.87
C ARG A 157 -19.54 9.97 7.31
N SER A 158 -20.11 9.36 8.32
CA SER A 158 -19.74 8.03 8.79
C SER A 158 -20.80 6.99 8.42
N GLU A 159 -20.44 5.72 8.57
CA GLU A 159 -21.37 4.60 8.42
C GLU A 159 -22.59 4.79 9.35
N GLY A 160 -23.81 4.63 8.82
CA GLY A 160 -25.05 4.99 9.51
C GLY A 160 -25.46 6.47 9.41
N SER A 161 -24.92 7.23 8.45
CA SER A 161 -25.29 8.63 8.14
C SER A 161 -25.04 9.65 9.25
N LYS A 162 -24.26 9.29 10.28
CA LYS A 162 -23.82 10.25 11.30
C LYS A 162 -22.91 11.29 10.66
N LYS A 163 -23.29 12.56 10.81
CA LYS A 163 -22.50 13.71 10.35
C LYS A 163 -21.62 14.19 11.50
N ALA A 164 -20.35 14.46 11.21
CA ALA A 164 -19.45 15.12 12.15
C ALA A 164 -18.74 16.28 11.47
N VAL A 165 -18.45 17.32 12.24
CA VAL A 165 -17.76 18.52 11.76
C VAL A 165 -16.45 18.67 12.50
N PHE A 166 -15.38 18.87 11.73
CA PHE A 166 -14.05 19.20 12.22
C PHE A 166 -13.71 20.62 11.76
N SER A 167 -12.82 21.31 12.47
CA SER A 167 -12.36 22.61 12.03
C SER A 167 -10.86 22.77 12.18
N GLY A 168 -10.25 23.51 11.26
CA GLY A 168 -8.86 23.91 11.37
C GLY A 168 -8.47 25.02 10.43
N GLU A 169 -7.19 25.37 10.41
CA GLU A 169 -6.69 26.52 9.64
C GLU A 169 -6.12 26.10 8.28
N HIS A 170 -5.57 24.88 8.23
CA HIS A 170 -5.02 24.29 7.01
C HIS A 170 -5.67 22.95 6.70
N VAL A 171 -5.88 22.67 5.41
CA VAL A 171 -6.38 21.38 4.92
C VAL A 171 -5.40 20.79 3.92
N PHE A 172 -4.93 19.58 4.19
CA PHE A 172 -4.09 18.80 3.28
C PHE A 172 -4.93 17.73 2.59
N LEU A 173 -5.07 17.83 1.27
CA LEU A 173 -5.75 16.82 0.45
C LEU A 173 -4.78 15.68 0.10
N ALA A 174 -4.69 14.67 0.96
CA ALA A 174 -3.84 13.49 0.78
C ALA A 174 -4.55 12.33 0.07
N LEU A 175 -5.30 12.63 -0.98
CA LEU A 175 -6.12 11.70 -1.76
C LEU A 175 -5.92 11.89 -3.28
N PRO A 176 -6.24 10.87 -4.11
CA PRO A 176 -6.24 11.04 -5.57
C PRO A 176 -7.11 12.23 -6.03
N PRO A 177 -6.69 13.01 -7.04
CA PRO A 177 -7.44 14.17 -7.53
C PRO A 177 -8.89 13.85 -7.90
N ALA A 178 -9.14 12.71 -8.54
CA ALA A 178 -10.48 12.27 -8.92
C ALA A 178 -11.41 12.02 -7.71
N LEU A 179 -10.87 11.70 -6.54
CA LEU A 179 -11.64 11.62 -5.29
C LEU A 179 -11.82 13.01 -4.65
N ALA A 180 -10.80 13.86 -4.71
CA ALA A 180 -10.87 15.23 -4.20
C ALA A 180 -11.94 16.05 -4.93
N ALA A 181 -12.10 15.86 -6.24
CA ALA A 181 -13.12 16.52 -7.05
C ALA A 181 -14.57 16.15 -6.69
N LYS A 182 -14.79 15.17 -5.81
CA LYS A 182 -16.12 14.78 -5.29
C LYS A 182 -16.50 15.50 -3.99
N ILE A 183 -15.57 16.26 -3.39
CA ILE A 183 -15.83 17.06 -2.20
C ILE A 183 -16.49 18.37 -2.62
N ASP A 184 -17.56 18.77 -1.92
CA ASP A 184 -18.19 20.08 -2.09
C ASP A 184 -17.33 21.16 -1.42
N PHE A 185 -16.74 22.07 -2.21
CA PHE A 185 -15.90 23.16 -1.71
C PHE A 185 -16.67 24.47 -1.65
N ARG A 186 -16.53 25.20 -0.54
CA ARG A 186 -17.15 26.53 -0.36
C ARG A 186 -16.09 27.51 0.16
N PRO A 187 -15.70 28.57 -0.58
CA PRO A 187 -16.15 28.91 -1.93
C PRO A 187 -15.81 27.81 -2.94
N ALA A 188 -16.58 27.75 -4.02
CA ALA A 188 -16.39 26.76 -5.07
C ALA A 188 -14.97 26.84 -5.64
N MET A 189 -14.34 25.68 -5.84
CA MET A 189 -13.09 25.61 -6.56
C MET A 189 -13.31 26.00 -8.04
N PRO A 190 -12.34 26.63 -8.70
CA PRO A 190 -12.45 26.94 -10.12
C PRO A 190 -12.75 25.68 -10.94
N GLU A 191 -13.73 25.75 -11.86
CA GLU A 191 -14.17 24.57 -12.62
C GLU A 191 -13.04 23.95 -13.45
N GLN A 192 -12.09 24.77 -13.93
CA GLN A 192 -10.90 24.26 -14.62
C GLN A 192 -10.07 23.32 -13.75
N VAL A 193 -9.92 23.63 -12.45
CA VAL A 193 -9.20 22.79 -11.49
C VAL A 193 -9.94 21.47 -11.28
N LEU A 194 -11.26 21.53 -11.06
CA LEU A 194 -12.09 20.34 -10.87
C LEU A 194 -12.11 19.45 -12.13
N SER A 195 -12.22 20.05 -13.32
CA SER A 195 -12.14 19.36 -14.60
C SER A 195 -10.80 18.65 -14.78
N ASN A 196 -9.69 19.32 -14.47
CA ASN A 196 -8.36 18.70 -14.50
C ASN A 196 -8.28 17.52 -13.52
N TRP A 197 -8.75 17.69 -12.28
CA TRP A 197 -8.73 16.62 -11.28
C TRP A 197 -9.54 15.39 -11.69
N ARG A 198 -10.71 15.58 -12.31
CA ARG A 198 -11.55 14.47 -12.80
C ARG A 198 -10.90 13.72 -13.97
N LYS A 199 -10.13 14.41 -14.81
CA LYS A 199 -9.48 13.85 -16.00
C LYS A 199 -8.14 13.17 -15.72
N ILE A 200 -7.48 13.46 -14.60
CA ILE A 200 -6.20 12.83 -14.25
C ILE A 200 -6.42 11.31 -14.10
N PRO A 201 -5.81 10.49 -14.97
CA PRO A 201 -5.95 9.05 -14.88
C PRO A 201 -5.29 8.57 -13.59
N THR A 202 -5.96 7.68 -12.87
CA THR A 202 -5.31 6.96 -11.78
C THR A 202 -4.52 5.81 -12.41
N TRP A 203 -3.19 5.91 -12.35
CA TRP A 203 -2.28 4.88 -12.85
C TRP A 203 -2.69 3.49 -12.32
N MET A 204 -2.80 2.52 -13.23
CA MET A 204 -3.28 1.14 -13.00
C MET A 204 -4.74 0.99 -12.50
N ALA A 205 -5.59 2.02 -12.56
CA ALA A 205 -7.00 1.90 -12.17
C ALA A 205 -7.79 0.77 -12.86
N PRO A 206 -7.60 0.46 -14.16
CA PRO A 206 -8.36 -0.61 -14.81
C PRO A 206 -7.74 -2.01 -14.62
N HIS A 207 -6.66 -2.15 -13.83
CA HIS A 207 -5.97 -3.43 -13.68
C HIS A 207 -6.46 -4.17 -12.44
N ALA A 208 -6.74 -5.46 -12.60
CA ALA A 208 -6.95 -6.39 -11.49
C ALA A 208 -5.64 -7.11 -11.16
N LYS A 209 -5.45 -7.47 -9.89
CA LYS A 209 -4.35 -8.33 -9.45
C LYS A 209 -4.90 -9.66 -8.97
N TYR A 210 -4.42 -10.74 -9.57
CA TYR A 210 -4.70 -12.11 -9.15
C TYR A 210 -3.46 -12.71 -8.49
N VAL A 211 -3.67 -13.52 -7.46
CA VAL A 211 -2.58 -14.16 -6.70
C VAL A 211 -2.92 -15.62 -6.47
N ALA A 212 -2.06 -16.50 -6.98
CA ALA A 212 -2.09 -17.93 -6.70
C ALA A 212 -0.99 -18.29 -5.70
N VAL A 213 -1.36 -19.00 -4.63
CA VAL A 213 -0.44 -19.47 -3.60
C VAL A 213 -0.32 -20.98 -3.69
N TYR A 214 0.92 -21.47 -3.83
CA TYR A 214 1.23 -22.89 -3.96
C TYR A 214 1.93 -23.41 -2.71
N LYS A 215 1.75 -24.70 -2.40
CA LYS A 215 2.43 -25.37 -1.27
C LYS A 215 3.93 -25.54 -1.50
N THR A 216 4.33 -25.77 -2.76
CA THR A 216 5.70 -26.00 -3.18
C THR A 216 6.15 -24.94 -4.18
N ASP A 217 7.46 -24.68 -4.23
CA ASP A 217 8.06 -23.71 -5.14
C ASP A 217 8.38 -24.38 -6.49
N ILE A 218 7.33 -24.76 -7.21
CA ILE A 218 7.42 -25.43 -8.53
C ILE A 218 8.21 -24.64 -9.57
N LEU A 219 8.30 -23.32 -9.37
CA LEU A 219 9.07 -22.43 -10.24
C LEU A 219 10.57 -22.67 -10.06
N HIS A 220 11.03 -22.85 -8.81
CA HIS A 220 12.42 -23.19 -8.54
C HIS A 220 12.83 -24.50 -9.20
N GLU A 221 12.02 -25.53 -8.99
CA GLU A 221 12.27 -26.89 -9.48
C GLU A 221 12.39 -26.92 -11.00
N ARG A 222 11.70 -25.99 -11.69
CA ARG A 222 11.69 -25.87 -13.16
C ARG A 222 12.62 -24.78 -13.70
N GLN A 223 13.44 -24.17 -12.84
CA GLN A 223 14.35 -23.06 -13.18
C GLN A 223 13.61 -21.87 -13.83
N LEU A 224 12.43 -21.53 -13.32
CA LEU A 224 11.63 -20.40 -13.77
C LEU A 224 11.76 -19.21 -12.81
N SER A 225 11.95 -18.02 -13.38
CA SER A 225 12.02 -16.74 -12.67
C SER A 225 10.71 -16.36 -11.98
N GLY A 226 9.59 -16.87 -12.48
CA GLY A 226 8.25 -16.43 -12.11
C GLY A 226 7.74 -15.22 -12.91
N ASN A 227 8.51 -14.69 -13.86
CA ASN A 227 7.98 -13.77 -14.86
C ASN A 227 7.23 -14.58 -15.92
N ALA A 228 6.02 -14.13 -16.28
CA ALA A 228 5.35 -14.65 -17.46
C ALA A 228 4.46 -13.61 -18.15
N GLY A 229 4.24 -13.77 -19.44
CA GLY A 229 3.35 -12.92 -20.24
C GLY A 229 2.57 -13.73 -21.26
N SER A 230 1.44 -13.19 -21.71
CA SER A 230 0.61 -13.79 -22.75
C SER A 230 0.14 -12.73 -23.75
N ARG A 231 0.11 -13.09 -25.03
CA ARG A 231 -0.47 -12.28 -26.11
C ARG A 231 -1.95 -12.60 -26.38
N VAL A 232 -2.41 -13.77 -25.95
CA VAL A 232 -3.72 -14.33 -26.34
C VAL A 232 -4.67 -14.51 -25.16
N GLY A 233 -4.14 -14.68 -23.95
CA GLY A 233 -4.91 -14.76 -22.72
C GLY A 233 -5.10 -13.40 -22.04
N PRO A 234 -5.93 -13.33 -20.98
CA PRO A 234 -6.16 -12.09 -20.21
C PRO A 234 -4.93 -11.62 -19.42
N MET A 235 -3.82 -12.36 -19.48
CA MET A 235 -2.61 -12.19 -18.67
C MET A 235 -1.54 -11.38 -19.43
N VAL A 236 -1.73 -10.06 -19.51
CA VAL A 236 -0.78 -9.17 -20.21
C VAL A 236 0.60 -9.14 -19.52
N ARG A 237 0.67 -9.36 -18.19
CA ARG A 237 1.91 -9.51 -17.42
C ARG A 237 1.66 -10.21 -16.07
N SER A 238 2.52 -11.15 -15.69
CA SER A 238 2.49 -11.83 -14.39
C SER A 238 3.89 -11.90 -13.76
N THR A 239 3.92 -11.80 -12.43
CA THR A 239 5.12 -11.90 -11.59
C THR A 239 4.78 -12.79 -10.39
N PHE A 240 5.38 -13.97 -10.32
CA PHE A 240 5.19 -14.95 -9.24
C PHE A 240 6.35 -14.90 -8.24
N ARG A 241 6.09 -15.28 -6.98
CA ARG A 241 7.11 -15.26 -5.91
C ARG A 241 6.84 -16.31 -4.82
N LYS A 242 7.94 -16.81 -4.24
CA LYS A 242 8.00 -17.53 -2.97
C LYS A 242 7.70 -16.63 -1.75
N SER A 243 6.87 -17.11 -0.82
CA SER A 243 6.74 -16.55 0.53
C SER A 243 7.76 -17.20 1.47
N GLU A 244 8.43 -16.38 2.27
CA GLU A 244 9.48 -16.86 3.18
C GLU A 244 8.82 -17.31 4.49
N LYS A 245 8.66 -18.63 4.70
CA LYS A 245 8.34 -19.16 6.04
C LYS A 245 9.46 -18.76 6.98
N GLN A 246 9.15 -18.06 8.08
CA GLN A 246 10.04 -18.00 9.24
C GLN A 246 10.31 -19.45 9.69
N ARG A 247 11.48 -19.98 9.35
CA ARG A 247 11.98 -21.22 9.95
C ARG A 247 12.28 -20.91 11.42
N ARG A 248 11.32 -21.13 12.31
CA ARG A 248 11.67 -21.42 13.71
C ARG A 248 12.20 -22.86 13.70
N PRO A 249 13.46 -23.10 14.11
CA PRO A 249 13.89 -24.47 14.36
C PRO A 249 13.02 -25.01 15.49
N LEU A 250 12.38 -26.16 15.26
CA LEU A 250 11.87 -26.99 16.34
C LEU A 250 13.06 -27.26 17.26
N ARG A 251 13.06 -26.62 18.43
CA ARG A 251 13.99 -26.95 19.51
C ARG A 251 13.74 -28.41 19.85
N ALA A 252 14.76 -29.25 19.66
CA ALA A 252 14.84 -30.53 20.31
C ALA A 252 14.76 -30.29 21.82
N HIS A 253 13.64 -30.67 22.44
CA HIS A 253 13.60 -30.84 23.88
C HIS A 253 14.23 -32.18 24.20
N LEU A 254 15.53 -32.11 24.49
CA LEU A 254 16.18 -33.00 25.45
C LEU A 254 15.37 -32.95 26.76
N TRP A 255 14.75 -34.07 27.11
CA TRP A 255 14.43 -34.38 28.50
C TRP A 255 15.11 -35.70 28.83
N LYS A 256 16.29 -35.60 29.45
CA LYS A 256 16.73 -36.58 30.43
C LYS A 256 15.94 -36.29 31.70
N ASN A 257 15.20 -37.28 32.20
CA ASN A 257 15.30 -37.75 33.58
C ASN A 257 14.39 -38.97 33.76
N ALA A 258 15.02 -40.09 34.11
CA ALA A 258 14.39 -41.23 34.76
C ALA A 258 13.88 -40.82 36.15
N PRO A 259 13.02 -41.66 36.78
CA PRO A 259 13.60 -42.50 37.82
C PRO A 259 13.10 -43.96 37.85
N SER A 260 14.02 -44.82 38.29
CA SER A 260 13.83 -46.03 39.12
C SER A 260 12.75 -47.06 38.76
N SER A 261 13.19 -48.16 38.17
CA SER A 261 13.25 -49.50 38.81
C SER A 261 14.26 -50.37 38.08
#